data_AF-A0A2N2XT73-F1
#
_entry.id   AF-A0A2N2XT73-F1
#
_cell.length_a   1.000
_cell.length_b   1.000
_cell.length_c   1.000
_cell.angle_alpha   90.00
_cell.angle_beta   90.00
_cell.angle_gamma   90.00
#
_symmetry.space_group_name_H-M   'P 1'
#
loop_
_entity.id
_entity.type
_entity.pdbx_description
1 polymer ?
#
loop_
_entity_poly.entity_id
_entity_poly.type
_entity_poly.pdbx_seq_one_letter_code
_entity_poly.pdbx_strand_id
1 'polypeptide(L)'
;MKNYKFILGLLMFFGLTICMLTSCEEDIIPDNPSTVITPLNNGTKVRNLILVISDIHLGVASYQECNANRIALVHFLQKVRNSPNVKELVIAGDFLDEWFVPANIDNYQGTDQTNYVDRIVLNNQSVFNAFNNIIQDGNILLTYVPGNHDLTITEANINRILPGVNQSRDVGKLGLGSYSPENYPEIVIEHGHRYNFFCAPDPFSNQDIAPGTILPPGYFFTRIAALHVVQGCEQNIDTLPIVTVNGSGGPSQSLLYKYWYLWAWAINELPVNQHFDDDFIITNLNGLNGSYSINDLIPYQKTPGGTIQLNLYNGIQDNWESRCIQNNVNVPIPTEYAIVSSASATGTDTMAYWQYFNYPISKKRIVIFGHSHDAKIKEYYVSGQKNIYANTGTWIDHNPNKTTMNFIIVTPQDSDPSSSTFVRLYNFEDEKMTKMNENSLRF
;
A
#
# COMPACT_ATOMS: atom_id res chain seq x y z
N MET A 1 17.96 12.18 -15.49
CA MET A 1 17.77 12.79 -16.84
C MET A 1 18.79 12.18 -17.80
N LYS A 2 18.42 11.74 -19.01
CA LYS A 2 19.38 11.29 -20.04
C LYS A 2 19.65 12.44 -21.02
N ASN A 3 20.91 12.66 -21.37
CA ASN A 3 21.34 13.84 -22.13
C ASN A 3 20.98 13.78 -23.62
N TYR A 4 20.32 14.82 -24.13
CA TYR A 4 20.08 15.04 -25.55
C TYR A 4 21.35 15.56 -26.27
N LYS A 5 21.67 14.99 -27.44
CA LYS A 5 22.43 15.70 -28.49
C LYS A 5 21.90 15.36 -29.89
N PHE A 6 21.37 16.39 -30.54
CA PHE A 6 21.40 16.69 -31.99
C PHE A 6 21.35 15.55 -33.03
N ILE A 7 20.42 15.70 -33.97
CA ILE A 7 20.74 16.19 -35.32
C ILE A 7 19.58 17.06 -35.83
N LEU A 8 19.87 18.07 -36.66
CA LEU A 8 18.90 18.98 -37.27
C LEU A 8 18.92 18.79 -38.79
N GLY A 9 17.75 18.71 -39.43
CA GLY A 9 17.61 18.62 -40.90
C GLY A 9 16.36 19.37 -41.36
N LEU A 10 16.48 20.16 -42.44
CA LEU A 10 15.51 21.20 -42.84
C LEU A 10 15.04 20.99 -44.29
N LEU A 11 13.73 21.16 -44.54
CA LEU A 11 13.04 21.51 -45.81
C LEU A 11 11.52 21.52 -45.46
N MET A 12 10.69 22.57 -45.62
CA MET A 12 10.21 23.27 -46.86
C MET A 12 9.71 22.28 -47.93
N PHE A 13 8.53 22.38 -48.55
CA PHE A 13 7.38 23.32 -48.56
C PHE A 13 6.16 22.53 -49.15
N PHE A 14 4.90 22.97 -49.38
CA PHE A 14 4.14 24.25 -49.39
C PHE A 14 2.62 23.90 -49.21
N GLY A 15 1.71 24.85 -48.90
CA GLY A 15 0.28 24.70 -49.25
C GLY A 15 -0.79 25.23 -48.28
N LEU A 16 -1.24 26.48 -48.44
CA LEU A 16 -2.58 26.95 -48.00
C LEU A 16 -3.60 26.75 -49.13
N THR A 17 -4.88 26.53 -48.79
CA THR A 17 -6.02 27.37 -49.26
C THR A 17 -7.24 27.15 -48.34
N ILE A 18 -8.08 28.18 -48.23
CA ILE A 18 -9.25 28.30 -47.36
C ILE A 18 -10.52 27.74 -48.01
N CYS A 19 -11.47 27.23 -47.22
CA CYS A 19 -12.91 27.47 -47.45
C CYS A 19 -13.72 27.32 -46.14
N MET A 20 -14.71 28.20 -45.93
CA MET A 20 -15.67 28.12 -44.82
C MET A 20 -16.97 27.45 -45.30
N LEU A 21 -17.64 26.71 -44.42
CA LEU A 21 -19.10 26.71 -44.34
C LEU A 21 -19.54 26.65 -42.88
N THR A 22 -20.55 27.44 -42.54
CA THR A 22 -21.21 27.44 -41.22
C THR A 22 -22.40 26.49 -41.25
N SER A 23 -22.53 25.65 -40.22
CA SER A 23 -23.81 25.03 -39.83
C SER A 23 -24.02 25.29 -38.35
N CYS A 24 -25.17 25.87 -37.99
CA CYS A 24 -25.66 25.84 -36.62
C CYS A 24 -26.60 24.63 -36.55
N GLU A 25 -26.22 23.63 -35.79
CA GLU A 25 -27.08 22.51 -35.42
C GLU A 25 -27.48 22.75 -33.96
N GLU A 26 -28.78 22.79 -33.66
CA GLU A 26 -29.26 23.02 -32.30
C GLU A 26 -29.04 21.73 -31.49
N ASP A 27 -28.20 21.79 -30.46
CA ASP A 27 -27.97 20.65 -29.55
C ASP A 27 -29.28 20.28 -28.84
N ILE A 28 -29.97 19.27 -29.37
CA ILE A 28 -31.14 18.66 -28.76
C ILE A 28 -30.70 18.02 -27.44
N ILE A 29 -31.02 18.68 -26.32
CA ILE A 29 -30.79 18.16 -24.97
C ILE A 29 -31.50 16.80 -24.84
N PRO A 30 -30.77 15.68 -24.65
CA PRO A 30 -31.42 14.38 -24.50
C PRO A 30 -31.92 14.23 -23.06
N ASP A 31 -33.24 14.27 -22.87
CA ASP A 31 -33.92 13.96 -21.60
C ASP A 31 -33.81 12.46 -21.27
N ASN A 32 -32.60 11.98 -20.96
CA ASN A 32 -32.36 10.64 -20.44
C ASN A 32 -31.00 10.56 -19.70
N PRO A 33 -30.95 10.18 -18.40
CA PRO A 33 -29.68 9.80 -17.78
C PRO A 33 -29.06 8.64 -18.57
N SER A 34 -27.77 8.73 -18.88
CA SER A 34 -27.18 7.94 -19.96
C SER A 34 -27.32 6.43 -19.75
N THR A 35 -27.96 5.77 -20.72
CA THR A 35 -28.12 4.30 -20.80
C THR A 35 -26.82 3.56 -21.15
N VAL A 36 -25.69 4.26 -21.09
CA VAL A 36 -24.35 3.72 -21.40
C VAL A 36 -23.81 3.02 -20.17
N ILE A 37 -23.79 1.68 -20.22
CA ILE A 37 -23.15 0.87 -19.19
C ILE A 37 -21.65 1.15 -19.20
N THR A 38 -21.10 1.49 -18.03
CA THR A 38 -19.67 1.77 -17.79
C THR A 38 -19.25 1.06 -16.50
N PRO A 39 -17.95 0.97 -16.16
CA PRO A 39 -17.52 0.36 -14.90
C PRO A 39 -18.20 0.96 -13.65
N LEU A 40 -18.59 2.23 -13.68
CA LEU A 40 -19.29 2.93 -12.59
C LEU A 40 -20.78 3.23 -12.86
N ASN A 41 -21.35 2.72 -13.96
CA ASN A 41 -22.78 2.78 -14.26
C ASN A 41 -23.22 1.39 -14.74
N ASN A 42 -23.84 0.61 -13.86
CA ASN A 42 -24.30 -0.75 -14.18
C ASN A 42 -25.71 -0.79 -14.81
N GLY A 43 -26.27 0.38 -15.17
CA GLY A 43 -27.61 0.50 -15.77
C GLY A 43 -28.76 0.33 -14.79
N THR A 44 -28.51 0.00 -13.52
CA THR A 44 -29.54 -0.07 -12.48
C THR A 44 -29.77 1.27 -11.80
N LYS A 45 -30.85 1.38 -11.03
CA LYS A 45 -31.13 2.54 -10.15
C LYS A 45 -30.62 2.35 -8.71
N VAL A 46 -29.69 1.42 -8.48
CA VAL A 46 -29.24 1.01 -7.14
C VAL A 46 -27.78 1.37 -6.94
N ARG A 47 -27.46 1.98 -5.78
CA ARG A 47 -26.08 2.08 -5.30
C ARG A 47 -25.67 0.76 -4.64
N ASN A 48 -24.92 -0.07 -5.37
CA ASN A 48 -24.44 -1.37 -4.89
C ASN A 48 -22.97 -1.68 -5.22
N LEU A 49 -22.28 -0.88 -6.03
CA LEU A 49 -20.86 -1.09 -6.33
C LEU A 49 -20.00 -0.69 -5.13
N ILE A 50 -19.10 -1.58 -4.72
CA ILE A 50 -18.09 -1.32 -3.69
C ILE A 50 -16.76 -1.18 -4.42
N LEU A 51 -16.13 -0.01 -4.33
CA LEU A 51 -14.81 0.24 -4.89
C LEU A 51 -13.74 0.08 -3.81
N VAL A 52 -12.59 -0.45 -4.20
CA VAL A 52 -11.41 -0.54 -3.34
C VAL A 52 -10.19 0.02 -4.07
N ILE A 53 -9.48 0.91 -3.40
CA ILE A 53 -8.17 1.47 -3.77
C ILE A 53 -7.23 1.35 -2.55
N SER A 54 -5.93 1.44 -2.76
CA SER A 54 -4.90 1.36 -1.70
C SER A 54 -3.57 1.86 -2.24
N ASP A 55 -2.55 1.91 -1.38
CA ASP A 55 -1.16 2.15 -1.77
C ASP A 55 -1.05 3.44 -2.60
N ILE A 56 -1.49 4.54 -1.98
CA ILE A 56 -1.63 5.90 -2.56
C ILE A 56 -0.46 6.80 -2.13
N HIS A 57 0.14 6.59 -0.96
CA HIS A 57 1.41 7.21 -0.53
C HIS A 57 1.44 8.75 -0.68
N LEU A 58 0.40 9.44 -0.17
CA LEU A 58 0.39 10.91 -0.16
C LEU A 58 1.40 11.43 0.87
N GLY A 59 2.40 12.18 0.41
CA GLY A 59 3.50 12.69 1.23
C GLY A 59 3.64 14.22 1.23
N VAL A 60 4.64 14.73 1.96
CA VAL A 60 4.84 16.17 2.21
C VAL A 60 5.65 16.92 1.14
N ALA A 61 6.32 16.22 0.22
CA ALA A 61 7.34 16.82 -0.65
C ALA A 61 7.50 16.09 -2.01
N SER A 62 8.45 16.54 -2.84
CA SER A 62 8.71 15.99 -4.18
C SER A 62 9.16 14.52 -4.22
N TYR A 63 9.50 13.92 -3.08
CA TYR A 63 9.90 12.51 -2.94
C TYR A 63 8.74 11.57 -2.60
N GLN A 64 7.48 12.03 -2.50
CA GLN A 64 6.34 11.13 -2.31
C GLN A 64 6.10 10.25 -3.55
N GLU A 65 5.54 9.06 -3.35
CA GLU A 65 5.44 8.07 -4.44
C GLU A 65 4.27 8.33 -5.43
N CYS A 66 3.22 9.05 -5.04
CA CYS A 66 2.16 9.50 -5.96
C CYS A 66 2.21 11.01 -6.20
N ASN A 67 2.70 11.43 -7.37
CA ASN A 67 2.94 12.83 -7.70
C ASN A 67 2.49 13.18 -9.13
N ALA A 68 2.92 12.41 -10.13
CA ALA A 68 2.43 12.46 -11.50
C ALA A 68 1.00 11.90 -11.62
N ASN A 69 0.73 10.78 -10.96
CA ASN A 69 -0.58 10.12 -10.96
C ASN A 69 -1.65 10.89 -10.17
N ARG A 70 -1.26 11.92 -9.38
CA ARG A 70 -2.18 12.73 -8.56
C ARG A 70 -3.34 13.33 -9.36
N ILE A 71 -3.10 13.82 -10.57
CA ILE A 71 -4.16 14.44 -11.40
C ILE A 71 -5.17 13.37 -11.84
N ALA A 72 -4.68 12.20 -12.27
CA ALA A 72 -5.53 11.07 -12.63
C ALA A 72 -6.32 10.55 -11.42
N LEU A 73 -5.73 10.50 -10.22
CA LEU A 73 -6.45 10.18 -8.97
C LEU A 73 -7.60 11.18 -8.71
N VAL A 74 -7.39 12.49 -8.90
CA VAL A 74 -8.46 13.50 -8.75
C VAL A 74 -9.59 13.27 -9.77
N HIS A 75 -9.27 13.00 -11.04
CA HIS A 75 -10.29 12.73 -12.06
C HIS A 75 -11.01 11.38 -11.84
N PHE A 76 -10.30 10.36 -11.37
CA PHE A 76 -10.89 9.10 -10.91
C PHE A 76 -11.90 9.34 -9.79
N LEU A 77 -11.51 10.05 -8.73
CA LEU A 77 -12.39 10.37 -7.60
C LEU A 77 -13.61 11.22 -8.04
N GLN A 78 -13.46 12.11 -9.02
CA GLN A 78 -14.60 12.83 -9.62
C GLN A 78 -15.56 11.88 -10.36
N LYS A 79 -15.06 10.88 -11.09
CA LYS A 79 -15.90 9.85 -11.74
C LYS A 79 -16.58 8.93 -10.72
N VAL A 80 -15.92 8.64 -9.59
CA VAL A 80 -16.52 7.91 -8.46
C VAL A 80 -17.63 8.72 -7.81
N ARG A 81 -17.38 9.99 -7.44
CA ARG A 81 -18.37 10.93 -6.88
C ARG A 81 -19.65 10.98 -7.74
N ASN A 82 -19.46 11.17 -9.04
CA ASN A 82 -20.55 11.34 -10.01
C ASN A 82 -21.23 10.02 -10.43
N SER A 83 -20.81 8.87 -9.90
CA SER A 83 -21.45 7.58 -10.20
C SER A 83 -22.88 7.52 -9.63
N PRO A 84 -23.85 6.97 -10.38
CA PRO A 84 -25.18 6.62 -9.85
C PRO A 84 -25.20 5.29 -9.08
N ASN A 85 -24.18 4.43 -9.21
CA ASN A 85 -24.22 3.05 -8.70
C ASN A 85 -23.14 2.70 -7.65
N VAL A 86 -22.14 3.54 -7.39
CA VAL A 86 -21.23 3.34 -6.25
C VAL A 86 -21.97 3.54 -4.92
N LYS A 87 -21.86 2.57 -4.02
CA LYS A 87 -22.32 2.60 -2.63
C LYS A 87 -21.19 3.01 -1.68
N GLU A 88 -20.00 2.45 -1.90
CA GLU A 88 -18.87 2.52 -0.98
C GLU A 88 -17.56 2.73 -1.77
N LEU A 89 -16.66 3.55 -1.22
CA LEU A 89 -15.27 3.64 -1.64
C LEU A 89 -14.38 3.31 -0.43
N VAL A 90 -13.55 2.30 -0.55
CA VAL A 90 -12.68 1.82 0.53
C VAL A 90 -11.22 2.09 0.18
N ILE A 91 -10.50 2.73 1.09
CA ILE A 91 -9.04 2.90 1.02
C ILE A 91 -8.42 1.82 1.92
N ALA A 92 -7.81 0.80 1.32
CA ALA A 92 -7.27 -0.39 1.98
C ALA A 92 -5.77 -0.24 2.34
N GLY A 93 -5.48 0.78 3.16
CA GLY A 93 -4.14 1.10 3.66
C GLY A 93 -3.26 1.92 2.72
N ASP A 94 -2.20 2.45 3.32
CA ASP A 94 -1.16 3.30 2.72
C ASP A 94 -1.75 4.48 1.94
N PHE A 95 -2.66 5.19 2.60
CA PHE A 95 -3.27 6.42 2.10
C PHE A 95 -2.31 7.60 2.26
N LEU A 96 -1.77 7.76 3.46
CA LEU A 96 -0.76 8.77 3.80
C LEU A 96 0.60 8.10 3.89
N ASP A 97 1.66 8.89 3.76
CA ASP A 97 3.01 8.37 3.92
C ASP A 97 3.79 9.01 5.08
N GLU A 98 4.06 8.21 6.11
CA GLU A 98 4.89 8.50 7.27
C GLU A 98 6.25 7.77 7.19
N TRP A 99 6.49 6.95 6.15
CA TRP A 99 7.64 6.03 6.03
C TRP A 99 8.54 6.34 4.83
N PHE A 100 8.00 6.81 3.71
CA PHE A 100 8.74 7.24 2.51
C PHE A 100 9.21 8.69 2.64
N VAL A 101 10.10 8.88 3.61
CA VAL A 101 10.83 10.13 3.86
C VAL A 101 12.32 9.78 3.82
N PRO A 102 13.19 10.52 3.12
CA PRO A 102 14.62 10.24 3.13
C PRO A 102 15.18 10.11 4.56
N ALA A 103 15.99 9.08 4.80
CA ALA A 103 16.53 8.77 6.13
C ALA A 103 17.20 9.96 6.84
N ASN A 104 17.85 10.86 6.11
CA ASN A 104 18.51 12.05 6.65
C ASN A 104 17.60 13.28 6.88
N ILE A 105 16.27 13.10 6.90
CA ILE A 105 15.27 14.14 7.14
C ILE A 105 14.37 13.74 8.32
N ASP A 106 14.29 14.57 9.37
CA ASP A 106 13.25 14.44 10.39
C ASP A 106 11.85 14.65 9.75
N ASN A 107 10.98 13.64 9.84
CA ASN A 107 9.59 13.72 9.37
C ASN A 107 8.86 14.95 9.94
N TYR A 108 8.90 15.08 11.28
CA TYR A 108 8.15 16.07 12.03
C TYR A 108 8.87 17.42 12.09
N GLN A 109 10.17 17.47 11.77
CA GLN A 109 10.98 18.69 11.75
C GLN A 109 10.93 19.44 13.10
N GLY A 110 11.03 18.69 14.20
CA GLY A 110 10.87 19.21 15.56
C GLY A 110 9.44 19.62 15.97
N THR A 111 8.42 19.23 15.19
CA THR A 111 6.99 19.49 15.51
C THR A 111 6.27 18.18 15.90
N ASP A 112 5.06 17.93 15.39
CA ASP A 112 4.24 16.77 15.73
C ASP A 112 3.58 16.11 14.50
N GLN A 113 2.90 14.98 14.71
CA GLN A 113 2.16 14.29 13.65
C GLN A 113 1.04 15.16 13.06
N THR A 114 0.41 16.04 13.86
CA THR A 114 -0.65 16.94 13.39
C THR A 114 -0.13 17.86 12.30
N ASN A 115 1.02 18.50 12.54
CA ASN A 115 1.71 19.34 11.57
C ASN A 115 2.21 18.55 10.34
N TYR A 116 2.71 17.33 10.54
CA TYR A 116 3.14 16.47 9.43
C TYR A 116 1.97 16.14 8.50
N VAL A 117 0.84 15.73 9.07
CA VAL A 117 -0.42 15.47 8.34
C VAL A 117 -0.93 16.74 7.65
N ASP A 118 -0.83 17.91 8.28
CA ASP A 118 -1.18 19.20 7.65
C ASP A 118 -0.32 19.52 6.42
N ARG A 119 0.98 19.19 6.48
CA ARG A 119 1.88 19.32 5.32
C ARG A 119 1.51 18.35 4.19
N ILE A 120 1.05 17.12 4.50
CA ILE A 120 0.54 16.18 3.48
C ILE A 120 -0.73 16.76 2.82
N VAL A 121 -1.68 17.27 3.62
CA VAL A 121 -2.93 17.86 3.11
C VAL A 121 -2.67 19.09 2.26
N LEU A 122 -1.79 19.99 2.71
CA LEU A 122 -1.41 21.19 1.95
C LEU A 122 -0.78 20.84 0.60
N ASN A 123 0.12 19.85 0.58
CA ASN A 123 0.80 19.40 -0.62
C ASN A 123 -0.12 18.60 -1.59
N ASN A 124 -1.21 18.00 -1.09
CA ASN A 124 -2.14 17.17 -1.86
C ASN A 124 -3.58 17.69 -1.87
N GLN A 125 -3.77 19.01 -1.71
CA GLN A 125 -5.07 19.63 -1.40
C GLN A 125 -6.19 19.25 -2.39
N SER A 126 -5.89 19.09 -3.67
CA SER A 126 -6.88 18.66 -4.68
C SER A 126 -7.44 17.26 -4.44
N VAL A 127 -6.62 16.32 -3.93
CA VAL A 127 -7.02 14.95 -3.58
C VAL A 127 -7.88 14.95 -2.32
N PHE A 128 -7.47 15.66 -1.27
CA PHE A 128 -8.27 15.81 -0.06
C PHE A 128 -9.60 16.53 -0.31
N ASN A 129 -9.62 17.53 -1.19
CA ASN A 129 -10.86 18.15 -1.64
C ASN A 129 -11.75 17.13 -2.38
N ALA A 130 -11.19 16.27 -3.23
CA ALA A 130 -11.98 15.25 -3.94
C ALA A 130 -12.60 14.22 -2.98
N PHE A 131 -11.85 13.70 -2.00
CA PHE A 131 -12.39 12.81 -0.97
C PHE A 131 -13.42 13.50 -0.06
N ASN A 132 -13.16 14.71 0.42
CA ASN A 132 -14.11 15.45 1.26
C ASN A 132 -15.42 15.77 0.52
N ASN A 133 -15.35 16.05 -0.79
CA ASN A 133 -16.54 16.21 -1.62
C ASN A 133 -17.38 14.91 -1.69
N ILE A 134 -16.75 13.72 -1.77
CA ILE A 134 -17.46 12.42 -1.76
C ILE A 134 -18.20 12.21 -0.42
N ILE A 135 -17.56 12.55 0.70
CA ILE A 135 -18.17 12.45 2.04
C ILE A 135 -19.34 13.45 2.18
N GLN A 136 -19.13 14.71 1.79
CA GLN A 136 -20.11 15.79 1.94
C GLN A 136 -21.38 15.59 1.10
N ASP A 137 -21.28 14.91 -0.04
CA ASP A 137 -22.45 14.53 -0.85
C ASP A 137 -23.36 13.50 -0.15
N GLY A 138 -22.87 12.78 0.87
CA GLY A 138 -23.60 11.73 1.61
C GLY A 138 -24.02 10.51 0.77
N ASN A 139 -23.66 10.47 -0.51
CA ASN A 139 -24.12 9.49 -1.49
C ASN A 139 -23.27 8.20 -1.50
N ILE A 140 -22.03 8.27 -1.02
CA ILE A 140 -21.05 7.19 -1.04
C ILE A 140 -20.37 7.14 0.33
N LEU A 141 -20.35 5.97 0.97
CA LEU A 141 -19.59 5.78 2.19
C LEU A 141 -18.09 5.72 1.86
N LEU A 142 -17.31 6.68 2.34
CA LEU A 142 -15.85 6.57 2.34
C LEU A 142 -15.41 5.78 3.58
N THR A 143 -14.71 4.67 3.38
CA THR A 143 -14.09 3.87 4.44
C THR A 143 -12.56 3.92 4.31
N TYR A 144 -11.86 4.11 5.42
CA TYR A 144 -10.41 4.01 5.54
C TYR A 144 -10.03 2.81 6.41
N VAL A 145 -9.06 2.03 5.95
CA VAL A 145 -8.35 0.99 6.71
C VAL A 145 -6.87 1.40 6.78
N PRO A 146 -6.17 1.30 7.92
CA PRO A 146 -4.73 1.57 7.99
C PRO A 146 -3.88 0.53 7.24
N GLY A 147 -2.73 0.97 6.72
CA GLY A 147 -1.64 0.12 6.24
C GLY A 147 -0.39 0.25 7.12
N ASN A 148 0.80 0.12 6.52
CA ASN A 148 2.07 0.32 7.22
C ASN A 148 2.72 1.69 6.97
N HIS A 149 2.57 2.33 5.82
CA HIS A 149 3.09 3.69 5.63
C HIS A 149 2.32 4.73 6.45
N ASP A 150 1.06 4.48 6.80
CA ASP A 150 0.27 5.27 7.76
C ASP A 150 0.06 4.59 9.13
N LEU A 151 0.91 3.62 9.49
CA LEU A 151 0.81 2.79 10.71
C LEU A 151 0.51 3.58 11.98
N THR A 152 1.22 4.70 12.20
CA THR A 152 1.14 5.44 13.47
C THR A 152 0.17 6.63 13.41
N ILE A 153 -0.45 6.88 12.24
CA ILE A 153 -1.40 7.98 12.04
C ILE A 153 -2.66 7.73 12.89
N THR A 154 -2.85 8.62 13.86
CA THR A 154 -3.95 8.55 14.83
C THR A 154 -5.32 8.67 14.18
N GLU A 155 -6.33 8.05 14.79
CA GLU A 155 -7.73 8.17 14.37
C GLU A 155 -8.18 9.64 14.33
N ALA A 156 -7.74 10.44 15.30
CA ALA A 156 -8.02 11.88 15.37
C ALA A 156 -7.48 12.65 14.16
N ASN A 157 -6.26 12.35 13.68
CA ASN A 157 -5.71 13.01 12.49
C ASN A 157 -6.48 12.63 11.21
N ILE A 158 -6.87 11.37 11.03
CA ILE A 158 -7.70 10.97 9.88
C ILE A 158 -9.10 11.61 9.94
N ASN A 159 -9.78 11.60 11.10
CA ASN A 159 -11.08 12.26 11.30
C ASN A 159 -11.02 13.79 11.05
N ARG A 160 -9.86 14.41 11.27
CA ARG A 160 -9.64 15.85 11.11
C ARG A 160 -9.45 16.28 9.66
N ILE A 161 -8.86 15.42 8.83
CA ILE A 161 -8.57 15.70 7.40
C ILE A 161 -9.64 15.13 6.46
N LEU A 162 -10.41 14.13 6.91
CA LEU A 162 -11.57 13.55 6.24
C LEU A 162 -12.78 13.50 7.19
N PRO A 163 -13.31 14.64 7.67
CA PRO A 163 -14.46 14.68 8.58
C PRO A 163 -15.69 13.96 8.02
N GLY A 164 -16.05 12.84 8.64
CA GLY A 164 -17.16 11.97 8.24
C GLY A 164 -16.74 10.64 7.58
N VAL A 165 -15.43 10.36 7.45
CA VAL A 165 -14.94 9.04 7.02
C VAL A 165 -15.23 7.95 8.05
N ASN A 166 -15.56 6.74 7.58
CA ASN A 166 -15.63 5.55 8.42
C ASN A 166 -14.22 4.94 8.58
N GLN A 167 -13.70 4.83 9.80
CA GLN A 167 -12.38 4.22 10.04
C GLN A 167 -12.51 2.79 10.56
N SER A 168 -12.16 1.80 9.72
CA SER A 168 -12.23 0.38 10.08
C SER A 168 -10.93 -0.10 10.71
N ARG A 169 -10.67 0.34 11.95
CA ARG A 169 -9.50 -0.04 12.75
C ARG A 169 -9.78 -1.28 13.60
N ASP A 170 -8.75 -2.11 13.80
CA ASP A 170 -8.82 -3.27 14.69
C ASP A 170 -8.92 -2.78 16.15
N VAL A 171 -9.84 -3.35 16.93
CA VAL A 171 -10.14 -2.88 18.30
C VAL A 171 -8.89 -2.95 19.19
N GLY A 172 -8.46 -1.78 19.69
CA GLY A 172 -7.28 -1.65 20.56
C GLY A 172 -5.93 -1.82 19.85
N LYS A 173 -5.86 -1.74 18.52
CA LYS A 173 -4.63 -1.84 17.74
C LYS A 173 -4.37 -0.55 16.95
N LEU A 174 -3.19 0.04 17.14
CA LEU A 174 -2.70 1.12 16.27
C LEU A 174 -2.18 0.50 14.96
N GLY A 175 -2.42 1.17 13.83
CA GLY A 175 -1.90 0.74 12.52
C GLY A 175 -2.47 -0.56 11.96
N LEU A 176 -3.49 -1.16 12.58
CA LEU A 176 -4.17 -2.34 12.05
C LEU A 176 -5.65 -2.06 11.79
N GLY A 177 -6.20 -2.75 10.81
CA GLY A 177 -7.61 -2.67 10.48
C GLY A 177 -8.03 -3.74 9.50
N SER A 178 -9.32 -4.03 9.49
CA SER A 178 -9.98 -4.84 8.48
C SER A 178 -11.43 -4.37 8.35
N TYR A 179 -11.98 -4.40 7.15
CA TYR A 179 -13.33 -3.95 6.83
C TYR A 179 -14.15 -5.08 6.20
N SER A 180 -15.46 -5.06 6.43
CA SER A 180 -16.43 -5.92 5.78
C SER A 180 -17.61 -5.04 5.37
N PRO A 181 -17.83 -4.81 4.07
CA PRO A 181 -18.96 -4.04 3.56
C PRO A 181 -20.30 -4.46 4.17
N GLU A 182 -21.15 -3.49 4.47
CA GLU A 182 -22.39 -3.75 5.20
C GLU A 182 -23.34 -4.61 4.36
N ASN A 183 -23.85 -5.69 4.98
CA ASN A 183 -24.61 -6.80 4.37
C ASN A 183 -23.79 -7.82 3.56
N TYR A 184 -22.46 -7.71 3.54
CA TYR A 184 -21.57 -8.67 2.84
C TYR A 184 -20.46 -9.23 3.76
N PRO A 185 -20.82 -9.92 4.87
CA PRO A 185 -19.86 -10.45 5.84
C PRO A 185 -18.93 -11.54 5.27
N GLU A 186 -19.20 -12.08 4.08
CA GLU A 186 -18.34 -13.00 3.32
C GLU A 186 -17.16 -12.28 2.63
N ILE A 187 -17.16 -10.94 2.59
CA ILE A 187 -16.07 -10.12 2.05
C ILE A 187 -15.18 -9.63 3.21
N VAL A 188 -13.87 -9.58 3.01
CA VAL A 188 -12.95 -8.79 3.84
C VAL A 188 -12.02 -7.96 2.98
N ILE A 189 -11.79 -6.72 3.41
CA ILE A 189 -10.84 -5.76 2.82
C ILE A 189 -9.89 -5.33 3.92
N GLU A 190 -8.58 -5.49 3.72
CA GLU A 190 -7.55 -4.91 4.57
C GLU A 190 -6.30 -4.58 3.77
N HIS A 191 -5.27 -4.01 4.39
CA HIS A 191 -4.02 -3.75 3.69
C HIS A 191 -3.18 -5.03 3.50
N GLY A 192 -2.97 -5.80 4.57
CA GLY A 192 -2.30 -7.11 4.56
C GLY A 192 -0.88 -7.13 5.17
N HIS A 193 -0.31 -5.97 5.51
CA HIS A 193 1.00 -5.83 6.17
C HIS A 193 1.13 -6.60 7.48
N ARG A 194 0.02 -6.85 8.20
CA ARG A 194 0.02 -7.57 9.49
C ARG A 194 0.65 -8.97 9.45
N TYR A 195 0.83 -9.53 8.26
CA TYR A 195 1.42 -10.84 8.02
C TYR A 195 2.89 -10.79 7.52
N ASN A 196 3.41 -9.60 7.18
CA ASN A 196 4.76 -9.40 6.65
C ASN A 196 5.75 -9.18 7.81
N PHE A 197 6.85 -9.94 7.87
CA PHE A 197 7.83 -9.84 8.95
C PHE A 197 8.55 -8.47 8.99
N PHE A 198 8.63 -7.75 7.87
CA PHE A 198 9.17 -6.39 7.84
C PHE A 198 8.13 -5.31 8.17
N CYS A 199 6.85 -5.50 7.85
CA CYS A 199 5.85 -4.42 7.87
C CYS A 199 4.73 -4.57 8.91
N ALA A 200 4.53 -5.75 9.50
CA ALA A 200 3.60 -5.94 10.62
C ALA A 200 4.11 -5.23 11.89
N PRO A 201 3.26 -4.59 12.71
CA PRO A 201 3.71 -3.91 13.93
C PRO A 201 4.58 -4.79 14.84
N ASP A 202 5.62 -4.21 15.47
CA ASP A 202 6.51 -4.90 16.42
C ASP A 202 6.54 -4.18 17.78
N PRO A 203 5.65 -4.55 18.73
CA PRO A 203 5.64 -4.03 20.10
C PRO A 203 6.59 -4.77 21.06
N PHE A 204 7.53 -5.59 20.55
CA PHE A 204 8.42 -6.42 21.36
C PHE A 204 9.89 -6.02 21.21
N SER A 205 10.32 -5.62 20.01
CA SER A 205 11.66 -5.07 19.78
C SER A 205 11.81 -3.65 20.32
N ASN A 206 13.06 -3.27 20.65
CA ASN A 206 13.51 -1.91 20.99
C ASN A 206 12.81 -1.25 22.21
N GLN A 207 12.06 -2.00 23.02
CA GLN A 207 11.26 -1.46 24.14
C GLN A 207 12.11 -0.93 25.31
N ASP A 208 13.41 -1.22 25.32
CA ASP A 208 14.41 -0.71 26.25
C ASP A 208 14.87 0.72 25.93
N ILE A 209 14.91 1.08 24.64
CA ILE A 209 15.25 2.43 24.16
C ILE A 209 14.03 3.27 23.76
N ALA A 210 12.94 2.63 23.35
CA ALA A 210 11.71 3.26 22.87
C ALA A 210 10.44 2.55 23.42
N PRO A 211 10.16 2.67 24.74
CA PRO A 211 9.01 1.99 25.36
C PRO A 211 7.68 2.38 24.69
N GLY A 212 6.92 1.37 24.24
CA GLY A 212 5.64 1.57 23.55
C GLY A 212 5.75 1.86 22.05
N THR A 213 6.95 1.77 21.45
CA THR A 213 7.07 1.75 19.99
C THR A 213 6.45 0.48 19.41
N ILE A 214 5.92 0.58 18.19
CA ILE A 214 5.42 -0.54 17.38
C ILE A 214 6.12 -0.61 16.01
N LEU A 215 7.17 0.19 15.80
CA LEU A 215 7.83 0.31 14.49
C LEU A 215 8.63 -0.97 14.15
N PRO A 216 8.30 -1.66 13.05
CA PRO A 216 9.06 -2.81 12.58
C PRO A 216 10.21 -2.37 11.63
N PRO A 217 11.18 -3.25 11.29
CA PRO A 217 12.33 -2.90 10.47
C PRO A 217 11.99 -2.36 9.07
N GLY A 218 10.77 -2.63 8.56
CA GLY A 218 10.24 -2.06 7.32
C GLY A 218 10.23 -0.53 7.31
N TYR A 219 10.01 0.13 8.46
CA TYR A 219 10.13 1.58 8.58
C TYR A 219 11.52 2.06 8.13
N PHE A 220 12.58 1.51 8.72
CA PHE A 220 13.96 1.85 8.38
C PHE A 220 14.30 1.51 6.92
N PHE A 221 13.84 0.36 6.42
CA PHE A 221 13.99 -0.01 5.00
C PHE A 221 13.39 1.05 4.07
N THR A 222 12.15 1.52 4.32
CA THR A 222 11.51 2.54 3.49
C THR A 222 12.22 3.90 3.60
N ARG A 223 12.72 4.28 4.79
CA ARG A 223 13.53 5.50 4.98
C ARG A 223 14.82 5.47 4.15
N ILE A 224 15.46 4.30 4.03
CA ILE A 224 16.64 4.07 3.18
C ILE A 224 16.24 4.09 1.69
N ALA A 225 15.14 3.44 1.30
CA ALA A 225 14.62 3.45 -0.06
C ALA A 225 14.33 4.87 -0.57
N ALA A 226 13.68 5.70 0.24
CA ALA A 226 13.41 7.11 -0.07
C ALA A 226 14.70 7.94 -0.22
N LEU A 227 15.75 7.62 0.56
CA LEU A 227 17.06 8.27 0.41
C LEU A 227 17.76 7.84 -0.89
N HIS A 228 17.75 6.55 -1.21
CA HIS A 228 18.26 6.00 -2.47
C HIS A 228 17.61 6.70 -3.68
N VAL A 229 16.26 6.81 -3.69
CA VAL A 229 15.51 7.47 -4.78
C VAL A 229 15.86 8.95 -4.94
N VAL A 230 16.11 9.67 -3.84
CA VAL A 230 16.52 11.09 -3.87
C VAL A 230 17.98 11.25 -4.33
N GLN A 231 18.87 10.30 -4.03
CA GLN A 231 20.27 10.35 -4.42
C GLN A 231 20.53 9.86 -5.86
N GLY A 232 19.77 8.86 -6.32
CA GLY A 232 19.96 8.22 -7.63
C GLY A 232 21.27 7.44 -7.76
N CYS A 233 21.75 6.83 -6.67
CA CYS A 233 22.99 6.06 -6.64
C CYS A 233 22.85 4.72 -7.38
N GLU A 234 23.90 4.30 -8.07
CA GLU A 234 23.98 2.98 -8.72
C GLU A 234 24.77 1.93 -7.90
N GLN A 235 25.54 2.36 -6.89
CA GLN A 235 26.39 1.52 -6.04
C GLN A 235 26.53 2.14 -4.64
N ASN A 236 26.71 1.29 -3.61
CA ASN A 236 27.03 1.73 -2.25
C ASN A 236 28.49 2.20 -2.18
N ILE A 237 28.78 3.15 -1.29
CA ILE A 237 30.17 3.58 -0.98
C ILE A 237 30.85 2.75 0.12
N ASP A 238 30.11 1.81 0.71
CA ASP A 238 30.53 0.96 1.83
C ASP A 238 30.06 -0.49 1.65
N THR A 239 30.53 -1.40 2.50
CA THR A 239 30.29 -2.86 2.41
C THR A 239 29.71 -3.42 3.70
N LEU A 240 28.66 -4.24 3.56
CA LEU A 240 27.99 -4.88 4.70
C LEU A 240 28.89 -5.88 5.44
N PRO A 241 28.71 -6.05 6.77
CA PRO A 241 29.36 -7.11 7.51
C PRO A 241 28.97 -8.49 6.97
N ILE A 242 29.97 -9.32 6.64
CA ILE A 242 29.75 -10.70 6.19
C ILE A 242 29.41 -11.57 7.39
N VAL A 243 28.20 -12.14 7.38
CA VAL A 243 27.76 -13.16 8.34
C VAL A 243 27.87 -14.54 7.70
N THR A 244 28.26 -15.55 8.48
CA THR A 244 28.26 -16.96 8.07
C THR A 244 27.45 -17.82 9.04
N VAL A 245 26.95 -18.97 8.56
CA VAL A 245 26.02 -19.82 9.34
C VAL A 245 26.63 -20.29 10.66
N ASN A 246 25.99 -19.92 11.77
CA ASN A 246 26.35 -20.41 13.11
C ASN A 246 25.84 -21.85 13.30
N GLY A 247 26.69 -22.83 12.96
CA GLY A 247 26.33 -24.26 12.98
C GLY A 247 26.01 -24.85 14.36
N SER A 248 26.35 -24.18 15.46
CA SER A 248 26.00 -24.59 16.83
C SER A 248 24.88 -23.74 17.46
N GLY A 249 24.46 -22.65 16.80
CA GLY A 249 23.49 -21.67 17.30
C GLY A 249 22.01 -22.08 17.18
N GLY A 250 21.72 -23.23 16.56
CA GLY A 250 20.37 -23.78 16.46
C GLY A 250 19.40 -22.97 15.56
N PRO A 251 18.07 -23.20 15.71
CA PRO A 251 17.06 -22.63 14.80
C PRO A 251 17.03 -21.09 14.82
N SER A 252 17.09 -20.47 15.99
CA SER A 252 17.05 -19.01 16.16
C SER A 252 18.18 -18.31 15.37
N GLN A 253 19.41 -18.79 15.52
CA GLN A 253 20.56 -18.24 14.77
C GLN A 253 20.48 -18.58 13.27
N SER A 254 19.84 -19.69 12.90
CA SER A 254 19.57 -20.04 11.50
C SER A 254 18.51 -19.14 10.85
N LEU A 255 17.58 -18.59 11.63
CA LEU A 255 16.62 -17.57 11.21
C LEU A 255 17.28 -16.19 11.07
N LEU A 256 18.16 -15.81 12.01
CA LEU A 256 18.93 -14.57 11.89
C LEU A 256 19.85 -14.54 10.67
N TYR A 257 20.44 -15.66 10.28
CA TYR A 257 21.19 -15.75 9.02
C TYR A 257 20.30 -15.46 7.78
N LYS A 258 19.04 -15.92 7.79
CA LYS A 258 18.08 -15.66 6.71
C LYS A 258 17.60 -14.20 6.71
N TYR A 259 17.43 -13.61 7.89
CA TYR A 259 17.10 -12.19 8.05
C TYR A 259 18.26 -11.27 7.61
N TRP A 260 19.51 -11.63 7.93
CA TRP A 260 20.71 -10.97 7.37
C TRP A 260 20.74 -11.06 5.85
N TYR A 261 20.50 -12.23 5.27
CA TYR A 261 20.53 -12.40 3.81
C TYR A 261 19.50 -11.51 3.10
N LEU A 262 18.31 -11.36 3.68
CA LEU A 262 17.27 -10.46 3.15
C LEU A 262 17.68 -8.98 3.23
N TRP A 263 18.24 -8.55 4.37
CA TRP A 263 18.81 -7.20 4.50
C TRP A 263 19.97 -6.96 3.54
N ALA A 264 20.83 -7.96 3.35
CA ALA A 264 21.97 -7.90 2.46
C ALA A 264 21.56 -7.82 0.99
N TRP A 265 20.45 -8.45 0.60
CA TRP A 265 19.80 -8.18 -0.68
C TRP A 265 19.27 -6.74 -0.75
N ALA A 266 18.46 -6.32 0.23
CA ALA A 266 17.79 -5.02 0.24
C ALA A 266 18.73 -3.82 0.08
N ILE A 267 19.84 -3.76 0.84
CA ILE A 267 20.80 -2.65 0.76
C ILE A 267 21.61 -2.66 -0.55
N ASN A 268 21.74 -3.82 -1.22
CA ASN A 268 22.41 -3.89 -2.53
C ASN A 268 21.49 -3.50 -3.70
N GLU A 269 20.17 -3.71 -3.60
CA GLU A 269 19.19 -3.20 -4.57
C GLU A 269 18.90 -1.70 -4.39
N LEU A 270 19.06 -1.17 -3.17
CA LEU A 270 18.78 0.23 -2.80
C LEU A 270 20.04 0.96 -2.30
N PRO A 271 21.10 1.11 -3.12
CA PRO A 271 22.38 1.65 -2.69
C PRO A 271 22.31 3.13 -2.28
N VAL A 272 23.13 3.52 -1.29
CA VAL A 272 23.22 4.88 -0.76
C VAL A 272 24.66 5.41 -0.67
N ASN A 273 24.80 6.74 -0.68
CA ASN A 273 26.06 7.47 -0.59
C ASN A 273 26.39 7.88 0.87
N GLN A 274 26.27 6.94 1.80
CA GLN A 274 26.58 7.07 3.23
C GLN A 274 27.46 5.90 3.66
N HIS A 275 28.30 6.09 4.69
CA HIS A 275 28.94 4.95 5.36
C HIS A 275 27.89 4.24 6.23
N PHE A 276 28.04 2.93 6.40
CA PHE A 276 27.03 2.14 7.09
C PHE A 276 27.08 2.31 8.61
N ASP A 277 28.14 2.92 9.15
CA ASP A 277 28.30 3.36 10.54
C ASP A 277 28.05 4.87 10.76
N ASP A 278 27.66 5.64 9.72
CA ASP A 278 27.17 7.01 9.90
C ASP A 278 25.78 7.01 10.57
N ASP A 279 25.58 7.79 11.64
CA ASP A 279 24.27 8.02 12.29
C ASP A 279 23.37 8.96 11.45
N PHE A 280 23.02 8.54 10.24
CA PHE A 280 22.27 9.37 9.27
C PHE A 280 20.76 9.15 9.26
N ILE A 281 20.24 8.07 9.88
CA ILE A 281 18.81 7.74 9.86
C ILE A 281 18.10 8.45 11.02
N ILE A 282 17.64 9.69 10.78
CA ILE A 282 16.95 10.54 11.77
C ILE A 282 15.51 10.05 11.98
N THR A 283 15.13 9.72 13.21
CA THR A 283 13.82 9.13 13.55
C THR A 283 12.84 10.15 14.16
N ASN A 284 12.63 10.14 15.47
CA ASN A 284 11.64 10.93 16.22
C ASN A 284 10.17 10.53 15.94
N LEU A 285 9.90 9.24 15.75
CA LEU A 285 8.58 8.72 15.37
C LEU A 285 8.18 7.57 16.30
N ASN A 286 6.94 7.61 16.81
CA ASN A 286 6.35 6.58 17.70
C ASN A 286 7.31 6.10 18.82
N GLY A 287 7.89 7.05 19.55
CA GLY A 287 8.76 6.79 20.72
C GLY A 287 10.22 6.46 20.39
N LEU A 288 10.54 6.15 19.14
CA LEU A 288 11.91 5.92 18.67
C LEU A 288 12.51 7.27 18.25
N ASN A 289 13.55 7.73 18.94
CA ASN A 289 14.07 9.10 18.87
C ASN A 289 15.59 9.12 18.65
N GLY A 290 16.07 10.17 17.98
CA GLY A 290 17.49 10.33 17.63
C GLY A 290 17.83 9.78 16.25
N SER A 291 19.11 9.55 16.01
CA SER A 291 19.64 9.01 14.76
C SER A 291 20.20 7.60 14.95
N TYR A 292 20.22 6.82 13.88
CA TYR A 292 20.80 5.47 13.82
C TYR A 292 21.57 5.28 12.50
N SER A 293 22.39 4.24 12.46
CA SER A 293 23.16 3.82 11.30
C SER A 293 22.47 2.68 10.51
N ILE A 294 23.00 2.31 9.34
CA ILE A 294 22.60 1.07 8.67
C ILE A 294 23.04 -0.14 9.50
N ASN A 295 24.27 -0.12 10.03
CA ASN A 295 24.86 -1.22 10.80
C ASN A 295 24.07 -1.57 12.08
N ASP A 296 23.22 -0.69 12.60
CA ASP A 296 22.33 -1.01 13.73
C ASP A 296 21.23 -2.01 13.38
N LEU A 297 20.82 -2.04 12.10
CA LEU A 297 19.71 -2.85 11.56
C LEU A 297 20.20 -4.20 11.00
N ILE A 298 21.44 -4.23 10.52
CA ILE A 298 22.06 -5.38 9.86
C ILE A 298 22.61 -6.34 10.92
N PRO A 299 22.25 -7.64 10.89
CA PRO A 299 22.86 -8.61 11.79
C PRO A 299 24.36 -8.78 11.51
N TYR A 300 25.16 -8.94 12.57
CA TYR A 300 26.61 -9.03 12.50
C TYR A 300 27.16 -10.16 13.37
N GLN A 301 28.43 -10.52 13.15
CA GLN A 301 29.17 -11.50 13.94
C GLN A 301 30.53 -10.92 14.37
N LYS A 302 30.96 -11.19 15.61
CA LYS A 302 32.30 -10.81 16.10
C LYS A 302 33.41 -11.73 15.56
N THR A 303 33.06 -12.96 15.21
CA THR A 303 33.91 -13.94 14.54
C THR A 303 33.05 -14.79 13.60
N PRO A 304 33.50 -15.15 12.38
CA PRO A 304 32.72 -15.98 11.46
C PRO A 304 32.22 -17.28 12.11
N GLY A 305 30.95 -17.60 11.91
CA GLY A 305 30.28 -18.78 12.48
C GLY A 305 29.96 -18.67 13.98
N GLY A 306 30.29 -17.55 14.63
CA GLY A 306 29.91 -17.25 16.02
C GLY A 306 28.48 -16.74 16.16
N THR A 307 28.13 -16.25 17.35
CA THR A 307 26.79 -15.68 17.61
C THR A 307 26.51 -14.48 16.71
N ILE A 308 25.43 -14.55 15.94
CA ILE A 308 24.84 -13.46 15.18
C ILE A 308 24.06 -12.57 16.17
N GLN A 309 24.31 -11.27 16.12
CA GLN A 309 23.70 -10.23 16.96
C GLN A 309 23.16 -9.09 16.08
N LEU A 310 22.29 -8.24 16.63
CA LEU A 310 21.91 -6.94 16.07
C LEU A 310 22.04 -5.88 17.18
N ASN A 311 22.03 -4.59 16.83
CA ASN A 311 21.89 -3.51 17.81
C ASN A 311 20.40 -3.19 18.02
N LEU A 312 19.68 -2.83 16.95
CA LEU A 312 18.22 -2.74 16.92
C LEU A 312 17.61 -4.10 16.55
N TYR A 313 16.39 -4.38 17.02
CA TYR A 313 15.64 -5.60 16.69
C TYR A 313 16.34 -6.92 17.09
N ASN A 314 17.30 -6.86 18.04
CA ASN A 314 18.02 -8.04 18.52
C ASN A 314 17.06 -9.06 19.18
N GLY A 315 16.85 -10.23 18.55
CA GLY A 315 15.87 -11.23 18.98
C GLY A 315 14.52 -11.21 18.22
N ILE A 316 14.36 -10.37 17.19
CA ILE A 316 13.12 -10.27 16.39
C ILE A 316 12.63 -11.62 15.82
N GLN A 317 13.55 -12.53 15.47
CA GLN A 317 13.24 -13.88 15.00
C GLN A 317 12.54 -14.75 16.06
N ASP A 318 12.78 -14.49 17.34
CA ASP A 318 12.20 -15.26 18.45
C ASP A 318 10.87 -14.65 18.94
N ASN A 319 10.58 -13.38 18.61
CA ASN A 319 9.35 -12.69 19.04
C ASN A 319 8.12 -12.98 18.14
N TRP A 320 8.33 -13.49 16.93
CA TRP A 320 7.34 -13.45 15.84
C TRP A 320 6.01 -14.16 16.13
N GLU A 321 6.01 -15.25 16.92
CA GLU A 321 4.76 -15.92 17.32
C GLU A 321 3.92 -15.01 18.24
N SER A 322 4.56 -14.33 19.21
CA SER A 322 3.90 -13.35 20.06
C SER A 322 3.44 -12.12 19.28
N ARG A 323 4.19 -11.74 18.23
CA ARG A 323 3.85 -10.67 17.29
C ARG A 323 2.66 -11.03 16.39
N CYS A 324 2.55 -12.28 15.93
CA CYS A 324 1.35 -12.79 15.26
C CYS A 324 0.10 -12.69 16.16
N ILE A 325 0.21 -13.18 17.40
CA ILE A 325 -0.90 -13.13 18.38
C ILE A 325 -1.31 -11.67 18.65
N GLN A 326 -0.34 -10.79 18.88
CA GLN A 326 -0.58 -9.37 19.16
C GLN A 326 -1.11 -8.58 17.96
N ASN A 327 -0.90 -9.05 16.73
CA ASN A 327 -1.41 -8.43 15.49
C ASN A 327 -2.70 -9.08 14.96
N ASN A 328 -3.38 -9.89 15.78
CA ASN A 328 -4.64 -10.59 15.47
C ASN A 328 -4.52 -11.55 14.27
N VAL A 329 -3.39 -12.24 14.12
CA VAL A 329 -3.18 -13.26 13.07
C VAL A 329 -3.89 -14.57 13.45
N ASN A 330 -4.85 -15.01 12.64
CA ASN A 330 -5.75 -16.14 12.93
C ASN A 330 -5.05 -17.51 12.94
N VAL A 331 -4.06 -17.70 12.06
CA VAL A 331 -3.33 -18.95 11.84
C VAL A 331 -1.82 -18.66 11.95
N PRO A 332 -1.09 -19.30 12.88
CA PRO A 332 0.34 -19.04 13.08
C PRO A 332 1.16 -19.15 11.80
N ILE A 333 1.92 -18.10 11.48
CA ILE A 333 2.81 -18.05 10.32
C ILE A 333 4.20 -18.49 10.78
N PRO A 334 4.81 -19.56 10.22
CA PRO A 334 6.16 -19.97 10.60
C PRO A 334 7.18 -18.84 10.39
N THR A 335 8.02 -18.54 11.39
CA THR A 335 8.99 -17.43 11.33
C THR A 335 9.88 -17.48 10.10
N GLU A 336 10.35 -18.68 9.72
CA GLU A 336 11.14 -18.86 8.49
C GLU A 336 10.39 -18.35 7.25
N TYR A 337 9.13 -18.76 7.10
CA TYR A 337 8.30 -18.34 5.98
C TYR A 337 8.09 -16.83 5.97
N ALA A 338 7.79 -16.23 7.14
CA ALA A 338 7.58 -14.79 7.27
C ALA A 338 8.84 -13.98 6.89
N ILE A 339 10.01 -14.39 7.37
CA ILE A 339 11.30 -13.78 7.02
C ILE A 339 11.55 -13.91 5.51
N VAL A 340 11.63 -15.13 4.96
CA VAL A 340 12.05 -15.31 3.55
C VAL A 340 11.01 -14.79 2.53
N SER A 341 9.76 -14.57 2.95
CA SER A 341 8.69 -14.08 2.08
C SER A 341 8.41 -12.58 2.23
N SER A 342 9.15 -11.84 3.07
CA SER A 342 8.87 -10.40 3.33
C SER A 342 8.95 -9.51 2.08
N ALA A 343 9.84 -9.82 1.14
CA ALA A 343 9.95 -9.16 -0.16
C ALA A 343 9.11 -9.85 -1.27
N SER A 344 8.23 -10.79 -0.92
CA SER A 344 7.45 -11.58 -1.88
C SER A 344 5.98 -11.19 -1.88
N ALA A 345 5.51 -10.60 -2.98
CA ALA A 345 4.08 -10.37 -3.22
C ALA A 345 3.26 -11.67 -3.09
N THR A 346 3.78 -12.80 -3.56
CA THR A 346 3.12 -14.12 -3.42
C THR A 346 3.13 -14.61 -1.97
N GLY A 347 4.10 -14.20 -1.15
CA GLY A 347 4.10 -14.41 0.30
C GLY A 347 2.86 -13.79 0.95
N THR A 348 2.69 -12.49 0.79
CA THR A 348 1.53 -11.73 1.29
C THR A 348 0.22 -12.25 0.70
N ASP A 349 0.13 -12.46 -0.63
CA ASP A 349 -1.07 -13.00 -1.29
C ASP A 349 -1.57 -14.31 -0.64
N THR A 350 -0.64 -15.19 -0.27
CA THR A 350 -0.97 -16.52 0.27
C THR A 350 -1.64 -16.44 1.64
N MET A 351 -1.53 -15.30 2.34
CA MET A 351 -2.20 -15.10 3.63
C MET A 351 -3.72 -15.03 3.50
N ALA A 352 -4.26 -14.61 2.34
CA ALA A 352 -5.69 -14.75 2.05
C ALA A 352 -6.16 -16.22 2.13
N TYR A 353 -5.32 -17.15 1.70
CA TYR A 353 -5.60 -18.58 1.80
C TYR A 353 -5.45 -19.09 3.24
N TRP A 354 -4.35 -18.81 3.95
CA TRP A 354 -4.15 -19.33 5.31
C TRP A 354 -5.06 -18.69 6.37
N GLN A 355 -5.24 -17.36 6.34
CA GLN A 355 -5.87 -16.59 7.41
C GLN A 355 -7.40 -16.51 7.27
N TYR A 356 -7.92 -16.77 6.07
CA TYR A 356 -9.33 -16.61 5.73
C TYR A 356 -9.94 -17.82 5.02
N PHE A 357 -9.41 -18.30 3.89
CA PHE A 357 -10.09 -19.38 3.14
C PHE A 357 -9.94 -20.77 3.76
N ASN A 358 -8.77 -21.07 4.34
CA ASN A 358 -8.43 -22.35 4.96
C ASN A 358 -8.45 -22.27 6.51
N TYR A 359 -9.04 -21.21 7.07
CA TYR A 359 -9.24 -21.06 8.52
C TYR A 359 -10.69 -21.47 8.88
N PRO A 360 -10.94 -22.61 9.57
CA PRO A 360 -12.28 -23.21 9.68
C PRO A 360 -13.39 -22.37 10.35
N ILE A 361 -13.03 -21.29 11.03
CA ILE A 361 -13.98 -20.36 11.70
C ILE A 361 -14.33 -19.17 10.80
N SER A 362 -13.49 -18.86 9.80
CA SER A 362 -13.76 -17.81 8.82
C SER A 362 -14.87 -18.21 7.87
N LYS A 363 -15.75 -17.25 7.57
CA LYS A 363 -16.78 -17.32 6.53
C LYS A 363 -16.42 -16.48 5.30
N LYS A 364 -15.17 -15.98 5.23
CA LYS A 364 -14.73 -15.12 4.14
C LYS A 364 -14.55 -15.94 2.86
N ARG A 365 -15.24 -15.52 1.80
CA ARG A 365 -15.21 -16.09 0.44
C ARG A 365 -14.50 -15.15 -0.53
N ILE A 366 -14.39 -13.86 -0.20
CA ILE A 366 -13.65 -12.85 -0.94
C ILE A 366 -12.70 -12.11 0.01
N VAL A 367 -11.43 -12.03 -0.35
CA VAL A 367 -10.39 -11.28 0.39
C VAL A 367 -9.74 -10.29 -0.58
N ILE A 368 -9.62 -9.03 -0.18
CA ILE A 368 -8.98 -7.97 -0.95
C ILE A 368 -7.86 -7.34 -0.12
N PHE A 369 -6.62 -7.36 -0.63
CA PHE A 369 -5.44 -6.74 -0.01
C PHE A 369 -4.85 -5.61 -0.86
N GLY A 370 -4.17 -4.66 -0.22
CA GLY A 370 -3.17 -3.76 -0.83
C GLY A 370 -1.76 -4.34 -0.68
N HIS A 371 -0.79 -3.53 -0.26
CA HIS A 371 0.54 -3.88 0.28
C HIS A 371 1.56 -4.50 -0.69
N SER A 372 1.13 -5.30 -1.67
CA SER A 372 2.05 -6.00 -2.59
C SER A 372 2.35 -5.21 -3.88
N HIS A 373 1.64 -4.10 -4.08
CA HIS A 373 1.61 -3.28 -5.31
C HIS A 373 1.31 -4.10 -6.58
N ASP A 374 0.80 -5.33 -6.47
CA ASP A 374 0.77 -6.32 -7.55
C ASP A 374 -0.66 -6.63 -7.97
N ALA A 375 -1.24 -5.73 -8.78
CA ALA A 375 -2.63 -5.74 -9.21
C ALA A 375 -3.06 -7.09 -9.83
N LYS A 376 -3.86 -7.91 -9.12
CA LYS A 376 -4.22 -9.26 -9.57
C LYS A 376 -5.54 -9.77 -9.01
N ILE A 377 -6.04 -10.86 -9.59
CA ILE A 377 -7.09 -11.71 -9.01
C ILE A 377 -6.63 -13.17 -9.09
N LYS A 378 -6.87 -13.95 -8.02
CA LYS A 378 -6.56 -15.40 -7.92
C LYS A 378 -7.77 -16.17 -7.39
N GLU A 379 -8.05 -17.34 -7.96
CA GLU A 379 -9.05 -18.28 -7.44
C GLU A 379 -8.43 -19.25 -6.42
N TYR A 380 -9.20 -19.61 -5.39
CA TYR A 380 -8.88 -20.70 -4.47
C TYR A 380 -10.11 -21.60 -4.28
N TYR A 381 -9.91 -22.92 -4.24
CA TYR A 381 -10.97 -23.89 -3.97
C TYR A 381 -10.71 -24.59 -2.64
N VAL A 382 -11.61 -24.42 -1.68
CA VAL A 382 -11.48 -24.98 -0.32
C VAL A 382 -12.79 -25.67 0.05
N SER A 383 -12.72 -26.93 0.50
CA SER A 383 -13.90 -27.74 0.83
C SER A 383 -14.96 -27.79 -0.29
N GLY A 384 -14.53 -27.74 -1.55
CA GLY A 384 -15.40 -27.68 -2.73
C GLY A 384 -16.01 -26.30 -3.04
N GLN A 385 -15.82 -25.30 -2.18
CA GLN A 385 -16.28 -23.93 -2.40
C GLN A 385 -15.22 -23.09 -3.09
N LYS A 386 -15.67 -22.26 -4.06
CA LYS A 386 -14.84 -21.25 -4.72
C LYS A 386 -14.68 -20.02 -3.82
N ASN A 387 -13.46 -19.49 -3.80
CA ASN A 387 -13.06 -18.26 -3.12
C ASN A 387 -12.22 -17.38 -4.07
N ILE A 388 -12.24 -16.06 -3.85
CA ILE A 388 -11.52 -15.09 -4.68
C ILE A 388 -10.60 -14.25 -3.78
N TYR A 389 -9.30 -14.30 -4.07
CA TYR A 389 -8.37 -13.27 -3.63
C TYR A 389 -8.23 -12.21 -4.71
N ALA A 390 -8.19 -10.94 -4.34
CA ALA A 390 -7.75 -9.86 -5.20
C ALA A 390 -6.70 -8.99 -4.50
N ASN A 391 -5.79 -8.44 -5.29
CA ASN A 391 -4.93 -7.35 -4.86
C ASN A 391 -5.27 -6.09 -5.64
N THR A 392 -5.47 -4.98 -4.94
CA THR A 392 -5.82 -3.68 -5.53
C THR A 392 -4.72 -3.08 -6.38
N GLY A 393 -3.46 -3.48 -6.21
CA GLY A 393 -2.33 -2.87 -6.89
C GLY A 393 -1.82 -1.65 -6.14
N THR A 394 -1.71 -0.51 -6.84
CA THR A 394 -1.17 0.74 -6.29
C THR A 394 -1.49 1.94 -7.18
N TRP A 395 -1.40 3.15 -6.61
CA TRP A 395 -1.53 4.45 -7.27
C TRP A 395 -0.20 5.23 -7.42
N ILE A 396 0.93 4.71 -6.91
CA ILE A 396 2.25 5.33 -7.09
C ILE A 396 2.62 5.53 -8.56
N ASP A 397 3.51 6.49 -8.83
CA ASP A 397 3.94 6.91 -10.16
C ASP A 397 4.76 5.84 -10.91
N HIS A 398 5.51 5.00 -10.19
CA HIS A 398 6.41 4.02 -10.78
C HIS A 398 6.38 2.67 -10.05
N ASN A 399 5.80 1.67 -10.71
CA ASN A 399 5.70 0.30 -10.22
C ASN A 399 6.43 -0.64 -11.20
N PRO A 400 7.71 -1.00 -10.97
CA PRO A 400 8.55 -1.66 -11.97
C PRO A 400 7.93 -2.96 -12.52
N ASN A 401 7.79 -3.00 -13.86
CA ASN A 401 7.21 -4.13 -14.63
C ASN A 401 5.74 -4.47 -14.29
N LYS A 402 5.01 -3.55 -13.65
CA LYS A 402 3.61 -3.69 -13.23
C LYS A 402 2.80 -2.46 -13.66
N THR A 403 1.47 -2.52 -13.52
CA THR A 403 0.56 -1.38 -13.77
C THR A 403 0.47 -0.43 -12.56
N THR A 404 -0.03 0.78 -12.79
CA THR A 404 -0.34 1.79 -11.76
C THR A 404 -1.81 2.24 -11.87
N MET A 405 -2.27 3.10 -10.96
CA MET A 405 -3.65 3.64 -10.95
C MET A 405 -4.72 2.52 -10.94
N ASN A 406 -4.45 1.48 -10.16
CA ASN A 406 -5.23 0.24 -10.14
C ASN A 406 -6.36 0.31 -9.10
N PHE A 407 -7.47 -0.38 -9.36
CA PHE A 407 -8.59 -0.45 -8.42
C PHE A 407 -9.46 -1.69 -8.62
N ILE A 408 -10.13 -2.14 -7.55
CA ILE A 408 -11.13 -3.21 -7.59
C ILE A 408 -12.53 -2.60 -7.57
N ILE A 409 -13.43 -3.17 -8.40
CA ILE A 409 -14.88 -3.05 -8.23
C ILE A 409 -15.42 -4.41 -7.79
N VAL A 410 -16.15 -4.44 -6.68
CA VAL A 410 -17.07 -5.54 -6.36
C VAL A 410 -18.48 -5.14 -6.79
N THR A 411 -19.13 -6.00 -7.55
CA THR A 411 -20.57 -5.94 -7.86
C THR A 411 -21.24 -7.13 -7.15
N PRO A 412 -21.90 -6.93 -6.00
CA PRO A 412 -22.55 -8.01 -5.27
C PRO A 412 -23.68 -8.69 -6.05
N GLN A 413 -23.91 -9.97 -5.75
CA GLN A 413 -25.12 -10.69 -6.18
C GLN A 413 -26.39 -10.00 -5.65
N ASP A 414 -27.48 -10.16 -6.39
CA ASP A 414 -28.82 -9.70 -6.03
C ASP A 414 -29.74 -10.87 -5.64
N SER A 415 -31.05 -10.65 -5.66
CA SER A 415 -32.06 -11.67 -5.35
C SER A 415 -32.27 -12.72 -6.44
N ASP A 416 -31.75 -12.55 -7.65
CA ASP A 416 -31.87 -13.53 -8.72
C ASP A 416 -31.03 -14.79 -8.39
N PRO A 417 -31.57 -16.02 -8.49
CA PRO A 417 -30.81 -17.25 -8.27
C PRO A 417 -29.59 -17.44 -9.18
N SER A 418 -29.57 -16.80 -10.36
CA SER A 418 -28.52 -16.89 -11.37
C SER A 418 -27.42 -15.81 -11.26
N SER A 419 -27.65 -14.74 -10.48
CA SER A 419 -26.64 -13.70 -10.28
C SER A 419 -25.43 -14.20 -9.48
N SER A 420 -24.37 -13.40 -9.43
CA SER A 420 -23.13 -13.74 -8.71
C SER A 420 -22.45 -12.46 -8.26
N THR A 421 -21.68 -12.55 -7.17
CA THR A 421 -20.80 -11.47 -6.75
C THR A 421 -19.58 -11.48 -7.66
N PHE A 422 -19.43 -10.42 -8.44
CA PHE A 422 -18.29 -10.22 -9.33
C PHE A 422 -17.21 -9.38 -8.63
N VAL A 423 -15.96 -9.76 -8.81
CA VAL A 423 -14.77 -9.00 -8.43
C VAL A 423 -14.02 -8.66 -9.71
N ARG A 424 -13.81 -7.38 -9.99
CA ARG A 424 -13.23 -6.87 -11.24
C ARG A 424 -12.05 -5.96 -10.94
N LEU A 425 -10.93 -6.22 -11.60
CA LEU A 425 -9.72 -5.40 -11.53
C LEU A 425 -9.66 -4.48 -12.75
N TYR A 426 -9.35 -3.22 -12.49
CA TYR A 426 -9.21 -2.17 -13.50
C TYR A 426 -7.93 -1.36 -13.25
N ASN A 427 -7.37 -0.78 -14.31
CA ASN A 427 -6.49 0.38 -14.23
C ASN A 427 -7.22 1.64 -14.77
N PHE A 428 -6.76 2.81 -14.34
CA PHE A 428 -7.24 4.11 -14.81
C PHE A 428 -6.14 4.88 -15.55
N GLU A 429 -6.13 4.77 -16.88
CA GLU A 429 -5.14 5.39 -17.77
C GLU A 429 -5.86 6.12 -18.91
N ASP A 430 -5.29 7.22 -19.42
CA ASP A 430 -5.89 8.06 -20.48
C ASP A 430 -7.37 8.41 -20.25
N GLU A 431 -7.73 8.76 -19.01
CA GLU A 431 -9.10 9.03 -18.54
C GLU A 431 -10.09 7.84 -18.61
N LYS A 432 -9.61 6.63 -18.92
CA LYS A 432 -10.42 5.42 -19.16
C LYS A 432 -10.19 4.37 -18.08
N MET A 433 -11.27 3.69 -17.71
CA MET A 433 -11.24 2.55 -16.79
C MET A 433 -11.19 1.26 -17.61
N THR A 434 -10.00 0.68 -17.76
CA THR A 434 -9.79 -0.52 -18.58
C THR A 434 -9.80 -1.76 -17.70
N LYS A 435 -10.61 -2.77 -18.04
CA LYS A 435 -10.75 -3.98 -17.23
C LYS A 435 -9.59 -4.93 -17.49
N MET A 436 -8.76 -5.14 -16.48
CA MET A 436 -7.58 -6.02 -16.53
C MET A 436 -7.97 -7.48 -16.29
N ASN A 437 -8.83 -7.74 -15.31
CA ASN A 437 -9.22 -9.09 -14.89
C ASN A 437 -10.62 -9.10 -14.27
N GLU A 438 -11.29 -10.26 -14.27
CA GLU A 438 -12.61 -10.44 -13.68
C GLU A 438 -12.75 -11.86 -13.12
N ASN A 439 -13.44 -11.97 -11.98
CA ASN A 439 -13.85 -13.24 -11.42
C ASN A 439 -15.21 -13.13 -10.74
N SER A 440 -15.84 -14.28 -10.45
CA SER A 440 -17.11 -14.32 -9.74
C SER A 440 -17.32 -15.62 -8.97
N LEU A 441 -18.14 -15.51 -7.93
CA LEU A 441 -18.71 -16.60 -7.17
C LEU A 441 -20.14 -16.24 -6.75
N ARG A 442 -20.94 -17.25 -6.42
CA ARG A 442 -22.12 -17.06 -5.57
C ARG A 442 -21.73 -17.44 -4.14
N PHE A 443 -22.23 -16.67 -3.16
CA PHE A 443 -22.06 -16.98 -1.74
C PHE A 443 -22.80 -18.28 -1.39
#